data_AF-F4KRS7-F1
#
_entry.id   AF-F4KRS7-F1
#
_cell.length_a   1.000
_cell.length_b   1.000
_cell.length_c   1.000
_cell.angle_alpha   90.00
_cell.angle_beta   90.00
_cell.angle_gamma   90.00
#
_symmetry.space_group_name_H-M   'P 1'
#
loop_
_entity.id
_entity.type
_entity.pdbx_description
1 polymer ?
#
loop_
_entity_poly.entity_id
_entity_poly.type
_entity_poly.pdbx_seq_one_letter_code
_entity_poly.pdbx_strand_id
1 'polypeptide(L)'
;MKSLHKFFLLSMLVFSLFACEDEDSIRIPEFLEGANMRIVLDQAKSSLKISSIGNSTIEFDAYSINTNLQKVEFIGTYVSKTDTVENEVLYTLQPSAFVSGKARGVITAADVVKAFKLSGTSSLSAGDLVALETHVTLTDGRTFSAENSAPSIQQGDYPSFTPFWAFNIIQ
;
A
#
# COMPACT_ATOMS: atom_id res chain seq x y z
N MET A 1 50.62 -17.27 46.39
CA MET A 1 49.53 -16.26 46.57
C MET A 1 49.69 -14.98 45.73
N LYS A 2 50.90 -14.57 45.31
CA LYS A 2 51.14 -13.33 44.52
C LYS A 2 50.57 -13.35 43.09
N SER A 3 50.31 -14.53 42.52
CA SER A 3 49.74 -14.70 41.16
C SER A 3 48.21 -14.56 41.14
N LEU A 4 47.51 -15.03 42.18
CA LEU A 4 46.05 -14.99 42.26
C LEU A 4 45.50 -13.54 42.25
N HIS A 5 46.20 -12.64 42.93
CA HIS A 5 45.83 -11.21 43.01
C HIS A 5 45.92 -10.53 41.64
N LYS A 6 46.88 -10.96 40.79
CA LYS A 6 47.05 -10.43 39.42
C LYS A 6 45.92 -10.90 38.51
N PHE A 7 45.48 -12.14 38.65
CA PHE A 7 44.32 -12.66 37.89
C PHE A 7 43.02 -11.98 38.30
N PHE A 8 42.83 -11.70 39.60
CA PHE A 8 41.64 -11.02 40.08
C PHE A 8 41.56 -9.57 39.54
N LEU A 9 42.66 -8.83 39.63
CA LEU A 9 42.78 -7.47 39.08
C LEU A 9 42.58 -7.44 37.55
N LEU A 10 43.13 -8.41 36.83
CA LEU A 10 42.94 -8.49 35.38
C LEU A 10 41.48 -8.79 35.01
N SER A 11 40.81 -9.69 35.75
CA SER A 11 39.39 -9.96 35.51
C SER A 11 38.53 -8.72 35.76
N MET A 12 38.79 -7.99 36.85
CA MET A 12 38.04 -6.79 37.20
C MET A 12 38.24 -5.66 36.17
N LEU A 13 39.45 -5.54 35.61
CA LEU A 13 39.75 -4.61 34.52
C LEU A 13 38.98 -4.98 33.25
N VAL A 14 38.93 -6.27 32.88
CA VAL A 14 38.20 -6.72 31.68
C VAL A 14 36.70 -6.48 31.83
N PHE A 15 36.11 -6.74 33.01
CA PHE A 15 34.69 -6.43 33.25
C PHE A 15 34.38 -4.93 33.24
N SER A 16 35.32 -4.07 33.64
CA SER A 16 35.14 -2.62 33.55
C SER A 16 35.13 -2.07 32.11
N LEU A 17 35.70 -2.81 31.14
CA LEU A 17 35.66 -2.42 29.72
C LEU A 17 34.32 -2.73 29.05
N PHE A 18 33.52 -3.66 29.60
CA PHE A 18 32.16 -3.96 29.13
C PHE A 18 31.08 -3.20 29.92
N ALA A 19 31.43 -2.57 31.04
CA ALA A 19 30.50 -1.78 31.86
C ALA A 19 30.34 -0.32 31.38
N CYS A 20 30.96 0.02 30.25
CA CYS A 20 30.87 1.33 29.60
C CYS A 20 30.06 1.22 28.29
N GLU A 21 28.95 0.45 28.32
CA GLU A 21 27.88 0.72 27.37
C GLU A 21 27.18 1.99 27.87
N ASP A 22 27.28 3.05 27.07
CA ASP A 22 26.72 4.37 27.35
C ASP A 22 25.20 4.27 27.50
N GLU A 23 24.73 4.17 28.75
CA GLU A 23 23.31 4.11 29.13
C GLU A 23 22.57 5.38 28.69
N ASP A 24 23.31 6.48 28.51
CA ASP A 24 22.83 7.79 28.04
C ASP A 24 22.95 7.96 26.52
N SER A 25 23.43 6.95 25.79
CA SER A 25 23.42 7.01 24.33
C SER A 25 21.97 7.12 23.85
N ILE A 26 21.63 8.27 23.26
CA ILE A 26 20.34 8.48 22.62
C ILE A 26 20.22 7.47 21.48
N ARG A 27 19.54 6.36 21.73
CA ARG A 27 19.18 5.39 20.70
C ARG A 27 18.12 6.02 19.83
N ILE A 28 18.54 6.67 18.75
CA ILE A 28 17.63 7.04 17.67
C ILE A 28 17.11 5.71 17.11
N PRO A 29 15.78 5.47 17.13
CA PRO A 29 15.22 4.27 16.54
C PRO A 29 15.70 4.14 15.10
N GLU A 30 15.97 2.91 14.64
CA GLU A 30 16.26 2.71 13.22
C GLU A 30 15.15 3.30 12.36
N PHE A 31 15.53 3.93 11.25
CA PHE A 31 14.58 4.46 10.29
C PHE A 31 13.73 3.32 9.73
N LEU A 32 12.44 3.34 10.04
CA LEU A 32 11.50 2.42 9.44
C LEU A 32 11.17 2.89 8.01
N GLU A 33 11.55 2.12 7.01
CA GLU A 33 11.17 2.40 5.62
C GLU A 33 9.64 2.41 5.49
N GLY A 34 9.11 3.38 4.74
CA GLY A 34 7.70 3.50 4.43
C GLY A 34 7.28 2.69 3.20
N ALA A 35 5.98 2.69 2.90
CA ALA A 35 5.50 2.19 1.62
C ALA A 35 5.77 3.19 0.48
N ASN A 36 6.07 2.64 -0.69
CA ASN A 36 6.22 3.30 -1.96
C ASN A 36 5.29 2.62 -2.97
N MET A 37 4.34 3.36 -3.50
CA MET A 37 3.42 2.83 -4.51
C MET A 37 3.01 3.91 -5.49
N ARG A 38 3.19 3.63 -6.76
CA ARG A 38 2.72 4.47 -7.86
C ARG A 38 1.75 3.70 -8.73
N ILE A 39 0.58 4.27 -8.95
CA ILE A 39 -0.47 3.71 -9.81
C ILE A 39 -0.63 4.62 -11.02
N VAL A 40 -0.67 4.02 -12.21
CA VAL A 40 -0.87 4.71 -13.48
C VAL A 40 -2.05 4.07 -14.19
N LEU A 41 -3.12 4.84 -14.36
CA LEU A 41 -4.32 4.41 -15.08
C LEU A 41 -4.08 4.48 -16.58
N ASP A 42 -4.50 3.45 -17.31
CA ASP A 42 -4.58 3.51 -18.77
C ASP A 42 -5.72 4.45 -19.16
N GLN A 43 -5.38 5.56 -19.82
CA GLN A 43 -6.33 6.61 -20.19
C GLN A 43 -7.45 6.09 -21.12
N ALA A 44 -7.17 5.09 -21.96
CA ALA A 44 -8.19 4.51 -22.84
C ALA A 44 -9.15 3.56 -22.09
N LYS A 45 -8.73 3.11 -20.90
CA LYS A 45 -9.42 2.16 -20.02
C LYS A 45 -9.62 2.77 -18.62
N SER A 46 -9.95 4.05 -18.56
CA SER A 46 -10.15 4.79 -17.31
C SER A 46 -11.62 4.88 -16.89
N SER A 47 -12.53 4.19 -17.58
CA SER A 47 -13.98 4.22 -17.32
C SER A 47 -14.67 2.94 -17.80
N LEU A 48 -15.76 2.56 -17.13
CA LEU A 48 -16.59 1.44 -17.56
C LEU A 48 -17.70 1.95 -18.50
N LYS A 49 -17.84 1.36 -19.69
CA LYS A 49 -18.84 1.77 -20.69
C LYS A 49 -20.07 0.88 -20.62
N ILE A 50 -21.25 1.47 -20.37
CA ILE A 50 -22.52 0.73 -20.31
C ILE A 50 -22.84 0.05 -21.64
N SER A 51 -22.62 0.73 -22.76
CA SER A 51 -22.81 0.18 -24.11
C SER A 51 -22.03 -1.12 -24.38
N SER A 52 -20.99 -1.43 -23.59
CA SER A 52 -20.18 -2.64 -23.74
C SER A 52 -19.73 -3.21 -22.39
N ILE A 53 -20.60 -3.14 -21.36
CA ILE A 53 -20.21 -3.35 -19.96
C ILE A 53 -19.53 -4.70 -19.68
N GLY A 54 -19.93 -5.77 -20.40
CA GLY A 54 -19.34 -7.10 -20.26
C GLY A 54 -17.89 -7.21 -20.75
N ASN A 55 -17.46 -6.31 -21.63
CA ASN A 55 -16.09 -6.25 -22.17
C ASN A 55 -15.31 -5.02 -21.67
N SER A 56 -15.95 -4.16 -20.87
CA SER A 56 -15.33 -2.95 -20.37
C SER A 56 -14.44 -3.24 -19.19
N THR A 57 -13.23 -2.70 -19.22
CA THR A 57 -12.21 -2.88 -18.19
C THR A 57 -11.66 -1.54 -17.75
N ILE A 58 -11.28 -1.49 -16.49
CA ILE A 58 -10.37 -0.50 -15.94
C ILE A 58 -9.00 -1.15 -15.85
N GLU A 59 -7.99 -0.55 -16.47
CA GLU A 59 -6.64 -1.14 -16.52
C GLU A 59 -5.61 -0.17 -15.96
N PHE A 60 -4.70 -0.66 -15.13
CA PHE A 60 -3.67 0.18 -14.52
C PHE A 60 -2.36 -0.59 -14.37
N ASP A 61 -1.27 0.17 -14.32
CA ASP A 61 0.05 -0.32 -13.96
C ASP A 61 0.39 0.16 -12.54
N ALA A 62 0.95 -0.74 -11.74
CA ALA A 62 1.41 -0.47 -10.39
C ALA A 62 2.93 -0.63 -10.31
N TYR A 63 3.59 0.26 -9.59
CA TYR A 63 5.03 0.30 -9.42
C TYR A 63 5.39 0.46 -7.95
N SER A 64 6.32 -0.36 -7.46
CA SER A 64 6.85 -0.27 -6.10
C SER A 64 8.31 -0.69 -6.05
N ILE A 65 9.08 0.00 -5.21
CA ILE A 65 10.45 -0.39 -4.87
C ILE A 65 10.53 -1.23 -3.59
N ASN A 66 9.42 -1.37 -2.84
CA ASN A 66 9.41 -2.15 -1.61
C ASN A 66 9.65 -3.63 -1.92
N THR A 67 10.57 -4.25 -1.18
CA THR A 67 10.86 -5.69 -1.25
C THR A 67 10.05 -6.50 -0.24
N ASN A 68 9.39 -5.81 0.69
CA ASN A 68 8.65 -6.38 1.82
C ASN A 68 7.13 -6.12 1.72
N LEU A 69 6.58 -6.09 0.51
CA LEU A 69 5.13 -5.99 0.32
C LEU A 69 4.43 -7.26 0.82
N GLN A 70 3.36 -7.10 1.60
CA GLN A 70 2.43 -8.17 1.94
C GLN A 70 1.22 -8.16 0.99
N LYS A 71 0.63 -7.00 0.73
CA LYS A 71 -0.47 -6.82 -0.23
C LYS A 71 -0.65 -5.34 -0.58
N VAL A 72 -1.29 -5.09 -1.72
CA VAL A 72 -1.79 -3.77 -2.12
C VAL A 72 -3.27 -3.91 -2.40
N GLU A 73 -4.10 -3.16 -1.68
CA GLU A 73 -5.55 -3.18 -1.79
C GLU A 73 -6.04 -1.86 -2.37
N PHE A 74 -7.05 -1.94 -3.23
CA PHE A 74 -7.82 -0.80 -3.69
C PHE A 74 -9.16 -0.84 -2.96
N ILE A 75 -9.28 0.02 -1.97
CA ILE A 75 -10.49 0.18 -1.17
C ILE A 75 -11.41 1.12 -1.93
N GLY A 76 -12.61 0.64 -2.23
CA GLY A 76 -13.57 1.30 -3.07
C GLY A 76 -14.73 1.89 -2.30
N THR A 77 -15.22 3.01 -2.81
CA THR A 77 -16.53 3.57 -2.51
C THR A 77 -17.32 3.67 -3.80
N TYR A 78 -18.51 3.08 -3.81
CA TYR A 78 -19.46 3.14 -4.91
C TYR A 78 -20.55 4.15 -4.58
N VAL A 79 -20.77 5.11 -5.48
CA VAL A 79 -21.83 6.11 -5.37
C VAL A 79 -22.72 5.99 -6.58
N SER A 80 -24.01 5.76 -6.33
CA SER A 80 -25.06 5.80 -7.33
C SER A 80 -26.06 6.90 -7.00
N LYS A 81 -27.08 7.06 -7.84
CA LYS A 81 -28.16 8.02 -7.57
C LYS A 81 -28.95 7.71 -6.28
N THR A 82 -29.03 6.45 -5.88
CA THR A 82 -29.94 5.99 -4.81
C THR A 82 -29.22 5.41 -3.61
N ASP A 83 -27.93 5.13 -3.71
CA ASP A 83 -27.18 4.41 -2.70
C ASP A 83 -25.69 4.75 -2.73
N THR A 84 -25.05 4.64 -1.57
CA THR A 84 -23.60 4.77 -1.39
C THR A 84 -23.11 3.60 -0.57
N VAL A 85 -22.17 2.82 -1.12
CA VAL A 85 -21.51 1.71 -0.43
C VAL A 85 -20.04 2.05 -0.27
N GLU A 86 -19.54 2.09 0.96
CA GLU A 86 -18.18 2.55 1.27
C GLU A 86 -17.28 1.42 1.78
N ASN A 87 -15.97 1.61 1.64
CA ASN A 87 -14.93 0.84 2.32
C ASN A 87 -14.88 -0.66 1.99
N GLU A 88 -15.22 -1.03 0.75
CA GLU A 88 -15.13 -2.41 0.27
C GLU A 88 -13.84 -2.64 -0.51
N VAL A 89 -13.18 -3.78 -0.32
CA VAL A 89 -11.98 -4.13 -1.11
C VAL A 89 -12.42 -4.46 -2.53
N LEU A 90 -12.12 -3.56 -3.49
CA LEU A 90 -12.46 -3.77 -4.89
C LEU A 90 -11.45 -4.69 -5.59
N TYR A 91 -10.17 -4.50 -5.29
CA TYR A 91 -9.10 -5.24 -5.95
C TYR A 91 -7.89 -5.41 -5.04
N THR A 92 -7.18 -6.52 -5.17
CA THR A 92 -5.96 -6.80 -4.41
C THR A 92 -4.85 -7.26 -5.35
N LEU A 93 -3.72 -6.56 -5.33
CA LEU A 93 -2.47 -7.05 -5.88
C LEU A 93 -1.69 -7.79 -4.80
N GLN A 94 -1.44 -9.07 -5.06
CA GLN A 94 -0.55 -9.87 -4.23
C GLN A 94 0.92 -9.58 -4.60
N PRO A 95 1.89 -9.77 -3.69
CA PRO A 95 3.30 -9.55 -3.96
C PRO A 95 3.80 -10.34 -5.17
N SER A 96 3.26 -11.54 -5.39
CA SER A 96 3.57 -12.39 -6.55
C SER A 96 3.18 -11.78 -7.91
N ALA A 97 2.31 -10.76 -7.93
CA ALA A 97 1.95 -10.05 -9.15
C ALA A 97 3.04 -9.05 -9.59
N PHE A 98 3.98 -8.70 -8.70
CA PHE A 98 5.05 -7.77 -8.98
C PHE A 98 6.27 -8.49 -9.56
N VAL A 99 6.60 -8.18 -10.81
CA VAL A 99 7.82 -8.64 -11.49
C VAL A 99 8.73 -7.44 -11.68
N SER A 100 9.92 -7.48 -11.06
CA SER A 100 10.88 -6.37 -11.07
C SER A 100 10.25 -5.04 -10.61
N GLY A 101 9.42 -5.09 -9.56
CA GLY A 101 8.75 -3.93 -8.97
C GLY A 101 7.55 -3.40 -9.76
N LYS A 102 7.06 -4.15 -10.76
CA LYS A 102 5.95 -3.74 -11.64
C LYS A 102 4.82 -4.77 -11.62
N ALA A 103 3.58 -4.32 -11.56
CA ALA A 103 2.40 -5.16 -11.69
C ALA A 103 1.37 -4.51 -12.62
N ARG A 104 0.47 -5.32 -13.18
CA ARG A 104 -0.66 -4.90 -14.02
C ARG A 104 -1.95 -5.33 -13.32
N GLY A 105 -2.91 -4.42 -13.20
CA GLY A 105 -4.23 -4.70 -12.66
C GLY A 105 -5.33 -4.48 -13.69
N VAL A 106 -6.37 -5.30 -13.59
CA VAL A 106 -7.56 -5.21 -14.43
C VAL A 106 -8.79 -5.33 -13.53
N ILE A 107 -9.63 -4.31 -13.51
CA ILE A 107 -10.91 -4.30 -12.80
C ILE A 107 -12.02 -4.34 -13.84
N THR A 108 -12.92 -5.30 -13.69
CA THR A 108 -14.10 -5.48 -14.53
C THR A 108 -15.35 -4.94 -13.85
N ALA A 109 -16.44 -4.79 -14.62
CA ALA A 109 -17.75 -4.51 -14.05
C ALA A 109 -18.22 -5.59 -13.06
N ALA A 110 -17.81 -6.86 -13.28
CA ALA A 110 -18.14 -7.95 -12.37
C ALA A 110 -17.41 -7.82 -11.03
N ASP A 111 -16.18 -7.32 -11.03
CA ASP A 111 -15.43 -7.05 -9.79
C ASP A 111 -16.11 -5.96 -8.97
N VAL A 112 -16.59 -4.89 -9.61
CA VAL A 112 -17.39 -3.82 -8.97
C VAL A 112 -18.65 -4.41 -8.35
N VAL A 113 -19.44 -5.16 -9.13
CA VAL A 113 -20.67 -5.80 -8.64
C VAL A 113 -20.41 -6.70 -7.45
N LYS A 114 -19.33 -7.49 -7.51
CA LYS A 114 -18.95 -8.41 -6.44
C LYS A 114 -18.51 -7.67 -5.18
N ALA A 115 -17.63 -6.68 -5.31
CA ALA A 115 -17.11 -5.92 -4.18
C ALA A 115 -18.22 -5.17 -3.44
N PHE A 116 -19.11 -4.52 -4.18
CA PHE A 116 -20.21 -3.73 -3.61
C PHE A 116 -21.52 -4.50 -3.45
N LYS A 117 -21.49 -5.84 -3.62
CA LYS A 117 -22.63 -6.75 -3.39
C LYS A 117 -23.90 -6.34 -4.18
N LEU A 118 -23.71 -5.83 -5.39
CA LEU A 118 -24.80 -5.44 -6.27
C LEU A 118 -25.49 -6.67 -6.87
N SER A 119 -26.75 -6.52 -7.31
CA SER A 119 -27.53 -7.65 -7.84
C SER A 119 -27.01 -8.21 -9.17
N GLY A 120 -26.21 -7.42 -9.91
CA GLY A 120 -25.63 -7.80 -11.19
C GLY A 120 -25.05 -6.59 -11.93
N THR A 121 -24.41 -6.82 -13.07
CA THR A 121 -23.87 -5.71 -13.91
C THR A 121 -24.98 -4.81 -14.47
N SER A 122 -26.22 -5.30 -14.51
CA SER A 122 -27.41 -4.50 -14.88
C SER A 122 -27.82 -3.48 -13.81
N SER A 123 -27.29 -3.57 -12.59
CA SER A 123 -27.49 -2.56 -11.55
C SER A 123 -26.62 -1.32 -11.76
N LEU A 124 -25.58 -1.42 -12.59
CA LEU A 124 -24.71 -0.31 -12.92
C LEU A 124 -25.40 0.61 -13.93
N SER A 125 -25.28 1.91 -13.71
CA SER A 125 -25.88 2.97 -14.51
C SER A 125 -24.84 3.99 -14.94
N ALA A 126 -25.07 4.61 -16.09
CA ALA A 126 -24.24 5.75 -16.50
C ALA A 126 -24.40 6.88 -15.47
N GLY A 127 -23.27 7.43 -15.03
CA GLY A 127 -23.19 8.44 -13.96
C GLY A 127 -22.86 7.87 -12.59
N ASP A 128 -22.86 6.55 -12.39
CA ASP A 128 -22.34 5.95 -11.17
C ASP A 128 -20.82 6.18 -11.08
N LEU A 129 -20.33 6.39 -9.85
CA LEU A 129 -18.95 6.70 -9.54
C LEU A 129 -18.35 5.61 -8.66
N VAL A 130 -17.15 5.16 -9.02
CA VAL A 130 -16.31 4.34 -8.14
C VAL A 130 -15.08 5.15 -7.78
N ALA A 131 -14.98 5.51 -6.51
CA ALA A 131 -13.80 6.11 -5.90
C ALA A 131 -12.90 5.02 -5.30
N LEU A 132 -11.59 5.16 -5.44
CA LEU A 132 -10.62 4.20 -4.95
C LEU A 132 -9.51 4.87 -4.16
N GLU A 133 -9.27 4.33 -2.97
CA GLU A 133 -8.11 4.58 -2.14
C GLU A 133 -7.16 3.39 -2.22
N THR A 134 -5.86 3.68 -2.37
CA THR A 134 -4.84 2.63 -2.29
C THR A 134 -4.49 2.38 -0.84
N HIS A 135 -4.30 1.12 -0.46
CA HIS A 135 -3.81 0.68 0.85
C HIS A 135 -2.65 -0.30 0.62
N VAL A 136 -1.50 -0.05 1.21
CA VAL A 136 -0.31 -0.91 1.07
C VAL A 136 0.06 -1.47 2.43
N THR A 137 0.02 -2.79 2.56
CA THR A 137 0.45 -3.49 3.76
C THR A 137 1.83 -4.10 3.53
N LEU A 138 2.76 -3.84 4.46
CA LEU A 138 4.09 -4.45 4.47
C LEU A 138 4.09 -5.72 5.33
N THR A 139 5.10 -6.58 5.17
CA THR A 139 5.21 -7.86 5.90
C THR A 139 5.36 -7.72 7.41
N ASP A 140 5.71 -6.53 7.90
CA ASP A 140 5.75 -6.20 9.33
C ASP A 140 4.38 -5.79 9.91
N GLY A 141 3.33 -5.81 9.09
CA GLY A 141 1.95 -5.51 9.48
C GLY A 141 1.56 -4.03 9.38
N ARG A 142 2.50 -3.13 9.09
CA ARG A 142 2.18 -1.71 8.88
C ARG A 142 1.38 -1.54 7.59
N THR A 143 0.32 -0.74 7.65
CA THR A 143 -0.53 -0.41 6.50
C THR A 143 -0.48 1.09 6.24
N PHE A 144 -0.26 1.44 4.98
CA PHE A 144 -0.11 2.79 4.48
C PHE A 144 -1.24 3.12 3.52
N SER A 145 -1.92 4.23 3.76
CA SER A 145 -3.01 4.77 2.95
C SER A 145 -2.79 6.26 2.72
N ALA A 146 -3.70 6.92 2.00
CA ALA A 146 -3.58 8.36 1.77
C ALA A 146 -3.68 9.15 3.09
N GLU A 147 -4.47 8.65 4.04
CA GLU A 147 -4.74 9.32 5.32
C GLU A 147 -3.54 9.31 6.28
N ASN A 148 -2.66 8.30 6.19
CA ASN A 148 -1.56 8.11 7.14
C ASN A 148 -0.16 8.17 6.50
N SER A 149 -0.08 8.53 5.22
CA SER A 149 1.18 8.68 4.49
C SER A 149 1.50 10.15 4.20
N ALA A 150 2.67 10.62 4.63
CA ALA A 150 3.17 11.92 4.21
C ALA A 150 3.69 11.84 2.75
N PRO A 151 3.55 12.91 1.94
CA PRO A 151 4.18 12.98 0.63
C PRO A 151 5.71 12.84 0.75
N SER A 152 6.32 12.14 -0.21
CA SER A 152 7.75 11.81 -0.22
C SER A 152 8.60 13.08 -0.17
N ILE A 153 9.54 13.15 0.78
CA ILE A 153 10.48 14.27 0.90
C ILE A 153 11.69 14.10 -0.06
N GLN A 154 11.98 12.89 -0.55
CA GLN A 154 13.22 12.60 -1.29
C GLN A 154 13.13 12.67 -2.82
N GLN A 155 11.95 12.86 -3.42
CA GLN A 155 11.79 13.07 -4.86
C GLN A 155 10.67 14.08 -5.08
N GLY A 156 11.01 15.29 -5.52
CA GLY A 156 10.13 16.48 -5.54
C GLY A 156 8.73 16.26 -6.13
N ASP A 157 7.79 17.11 -5.69
CA ASP A 157 6.40 17.33 -6.15
C ASP A 157 5.48 16.11 -6.38
N TYR A 158 5.97 14.87 -6.27
CA TYR A 158 5.20 13.66 -6.47
C TYR A 158 5.03 12.91 -5.15
N PRO A 159 3.80 12.66 -4.70
CA PRO A 159 3.58 11.92 -3.46
C PRO A 159 4.17 10.50 -3.59
N SER A 160 4.74 9.97 -2.51
CA SER A 160 5.25 8.58 -2.34
C SER A 160 4.17 7.52 -2.60
N PHE A 161 2.94 7.98 -2.70
CA PHE A 161 1.71 7.25 -2.70
C PHE A 161 0.73 7.97 -3.62
N THR A 162 0.14 7.30 -4.61
CA THR A 162 -0.95 7.90 -5.38
C THR A 162 -2.23 7.81 -4.55
N PRO A 163 -2.73 8.93 -3.97
CA PRO A 163 -3.62 8.84 -2.81
C PRO A 163 -5.06 8.46 -3.19
N PHE A 164 -5.49 8.76 -4.42
CA PHE A 164 -6.88 8.62 -4.79
C PHE A 164 -7.05 8.60 -6.30
N TRP A 165 -7.89 7.71 -6.80
CA TRP A 165 -8.35 7.74 -8.18
C TRP A 165 -9.82 7.36 -8.23
N ALA A 166 -10.55 7.94 -9.18
CA ALA A 166 -11.95 7.63 -9.36
C ALA A 166 -12.23 7.40 -10.84
N PHE A 167 -13.14 6.47 -11.13
CA PHE A 167 -13.62 6.25 -12.49
C PHE A 167 -15.14 6.29 -12.53
N ASN A 168 -15.66 6.79 -13.63
CA ASN A 168 -17.08 6.86 -13.88
C ASN A 168 -17.54 5.67 -14.71
N ILE A 169 -18.80 5.33 -14.52
CA ILE A 169 -19.54 4.53 -15.49
C ILE A 169 -20.15 5.49 -16.51
N ILE A 170 -19.78 5.31 -17.77
CA ILE A 170 -20.16 6.20 -18.88
C ILE A 170 -21.04 5.47 -19.89
N GLN A 171 -21.68 6.23 -20.78
CA GLN A 171 -22.56 5.70 -21.83
C GLN A 171 -21.78 4.86 -22.86
#